data_AF-A0A316TXZ7-F1
#
_entry.id   AF-A0A316TXZ7-F1
#
_cell.length_a   1.000
_cell.length_b   1.000
_cell.length_c   1.000
_cell.angle_alpha   90.00
_cell.angle_beta   90.00
_cell.angle_gamma   90.00
#
_symmetry.space_group_name_H-M   'P 1'
#
loop_
_entity.id
_entity.type
_entity.pdbx_description
1 polymer ?
#
loop_
_entity_poly.entity_id
_entity_poly.type
_entity_poly.pdbx_seq_one_letter_code
_entity_poly.pdbx_strand_id
1 'polypeptide(L)'
;MTNDMLLNSNQLKSAAPWIVAPLLFAAATGCGGMKEKNQPTVDKSASGTHSLLVFSKTTGFRHESIEAGVEALQKLGRELNLSLTFTENSEYMGSDSLFNHDGILFLNTTGTLFNEQERSNLKRFIQSGRGFVGVHSAADTEYDWPWYEGLVGAYFDNHPNNPNVRQAAIMVSNENHPALQGLPERWERDDEWYNYRSFKEGLNILLKLDTDSYEGSDHPGNHPIAWYREYDGGRSFYTGLGHTEESFSDSLFLNHLTGGILYALGIDDSMDKNQ
;
A
#
# COMPACT_ATOMS: atom_id res chain seq x y z
N MET A 1 -48.36 -50.45 11.48
CA MET A 1 -49.12 -49.20 11.71
C MET A 1 -48.36 -48.12 10.93
N THR A 2 -48.65 -47.94 9.64
CA THR A 2 -49.73 -47.11 9.06
C THR A 2 -49.44 -45.61 9.24
N ASN A 3 -49.33 -44.76 8.22
CA ASN A 3 -49.59 -44.92 6.78
C ASN A 3 -48.69 -44.02 5.91
N ASP A 4 -48.47 -44.43 4.66
CA ASP A 4 -48.07 -43.55 3.55
C ASP A 4 -49.19 -42.59 3.12
N MET A 5 -48.81 -41.42 2.58
CA MET A 5 -49.38 -40.81 1.37
C MET A 5 -48.33 -39.83 0.84
N LEU A 6 -47.58 -40.09 -0.24
CA LEU A 6 -47.98 -40.21 -1.66
C LEU A 6 -48.52 -38.93 -2.31
N LEU A 7 -47.70 -38.45 -3.26
CA LEU A 7 -48.03 -37.86 -4.57
C LEU A 7 -48.31 -36.34 -4.61
N ASN A 8 -48.03 -35.63 -5.72
CA ASN A 8 -47.60 -36.10 -7.04
C ASN A 8 -46.56 -35.19 -7.71
N SER A 9 -45.82 -35.79 -8.64
CA SER A 9 -44.99 -35.11 -9.62
C SER A 9 -45.81 -34.53 -10.80
N ASN A 10 -45.10 -33.79 -11.66
CA ASN A 10 -45.05 -33.99 -13.12
C ASN A 10 -45.74 -32.98 -14.09
N GLN A 11 -44.92 -32.54 -15.07
CA GLN A 11 -45.24 -32.11 -16.46
C GLN A 11 -45.96 -30.74 -16.64
N LEU A 12 -45.70 -29.87 -17.63
CA LEU A 12 -44.77 -29.71 -18.78
C LEU A 12 -44.70 -28.18 -19.10
N LYS A 13 -44.04 -27.59 -20.12
CA LYS A 13 -43.40 -28.02 -21.38
C LYS A 13 -42.26 -27.03 -21.79
N SER A 14 -41.62 -27.23 -22.94
CA SER A 14 -40.61 -26.35 -23.55
C SER A 14 -41.13 -25.53 -24.74
N ALA A 15 -40.43 -24.44 -25.09
CA ALA A 15 -40.14 -24.02 -26.48
C ALA A 15 -39.04 -22.93 -26.50
N ALA A 16 -38.24 -22.87 -27.57
CA ALA A 16 -37.06 -22.00 -27.67
C ALA A 16 -37.17 -20.95 -28.82
N PRO A 17 -36.09 -20.47 -29.47
CA PRO A 17 -35.81 -19.04 -29.59
C PRO A 17 -36.29 -18.41 -30.91
N TRP A 18 -36.21 -17.08 -31.00
CA TRP A 18 -36.36 -16.33 -32.26
C TRP A 18 -35.07 -15.57 -32.59
N ILE A 19 -34.40 -16.01 -33.66
CA ILE A 19 -33.40 -15.25 -34.40
C ILE A 19 -33.99 -14.97 -35.78
N VAL A 20 -34.05 -13.71 -36.19
CA VAL A 20 -34.13 -13.32 -37.61
C VAL A 20 -33.10 -12.21 -37.83
N ALA A 21 -32.32 -12.35 -38.89
CA ALA A 21 -31.14 -11.53 -39.18
C ALA A 21 -31.46 -10.41 -40.21
N PRO A 22 -30.49 -9.83 -40.93
CA PRO A 22 -30.27 -8.39 -40.93
C PRO A 22 -30.91 -7.64 -42.11
N LEU A 23 -30.98 -6.32 -41.98
CA LEU A 23 -31.25 -5.41 -43.09
C LEU A 23 -29.97 -4.65 -43.46
N LEU A 24 -29.35 -5.03 -44.57
CA LEU A 24 -28.41 -4.15 -45.27
C LEU A 24 -29.22 -3.09 -46.03
N PHE A 25 -28.76 -1.84 -45.97
CA PHE A 25 -28.87 -0.93 -47.11
C PHE A 25 -27.58 -0.13 -47.28
N ALA A 26 -27.31 0.28 -48.52
CA ALA A 26 -25.97 0.60 -49.00
C ALA A 26 -25.46 2.00 -48.65
N ALA A 27 -24.16 2.19 -48.90
CA ALA A 27 -23.38 3.37 -48.56
C ALA A 27 -23.87 4.68 -49.20
N ALA A 28 -23.69 5.78 -48.45
CA ALA A 28 -23.49 7.11 -48.99
C ALA A 28 -22.20 7.70 -48.38
N THR A 29 -21.25 8.05 -49.22
CA THR A 29 -19.97 8.67 -48.84
C THR A 29 -20.17 10.09 -48.33
N GLY A 30 -19.64 10.39 -47.14
CA GLY A 30 -19.63 11.75 -46.57
C GLY A 30 -18.43 11.98 -45.67
N CYS A 31 -17.33 12.50 -46.23
CA CYS A 31 -16.19 12.94 -45.42
C CYS A 31 -16.59 14.17 -44.60
N GLY A 32 -16.59 14.04 -43.28
CA GLY A 32 -16.91 15.11 -42.34
C GLY A 32 -16.30 14.81 -40.98
N GLY A 33 -14.97 14.94 -40.89
CA GLY A 33 -14.23 14.64 -39.66
C GLY A 33 -14.66 15.55 -38.51
N MET A 34 -15.51 15.05 -37.63
CA MET A 34 -15.76 15.67 -36.34
C MET A 34 -14.48 15.56 -35.52
N LYS A 35 -13.84 16.70 -35.24
CA LYS A 35 -12.68 16.75 -34.36
C LYS A 35 -13.09 16.23 -32.99
N GLU A 36 -12.53 15.08 -32.64
CA GLU A 36 -12.55 14.52 -31.30
C GLU A 36 -12.05 15.61 -30.34
N LYS A 37 -12.82 15.92 -29.30
CA LYS A 37 -12.43 16.94 -28.34
C LYS A 37 -11.30 16.34 -27.50
N ASN A 38 -10.08 16.82 -27.71
CA ASN A 38 -8.94 16.52 -26.83
C ASN A 38 -9.39 16.64 -25.37
N GLN A 39 -9.37 15.52 -24.64
CA GLN A 39 -9.34 15.58 -23.19
C GLN A 39 -8.08 16.36 -22.79
N PRO A 40 -8.13 17.21 -21.78
CA PRO A 40 -6.92 17.82 -21.24
C PRO A 40 -6.07 16.71 -20.64
N THR A 41 -4.97 16.37 -21.30
CA THR A 41 -3.85 15.67 -20.66
C THR A 41 -3.37 16.56 -19.53
N VAL A 42 -3.57 16.12 -18.28
CA VAL A 42 -3.03 16.83 -17.13
C VAL A 42 -1.53 16.53 -17.07
N ASP A 43 -0.75 17.37 -17.76
CA ASP A 43 0.67 17.49 -17.49
C ASP A 43 0.82 17.91 -16.02
N LYS A 44 1.16 16.97 -15.13
CA LYS A 44 1.45 17.27 -13.71
C LYS A 44 2.85 17.87 -13.55
N SER A 45 3.17 18.87 -14.38
CA SER A 45 4.29 19.81 -14.18
C SER A 45 3.75 21.02 -13.44
N ALA A 46 3.73 20.95 -12.10
CA ALA A 46 3.14 22.00 -11.28
C ALA A 46 3.82 22.11 -9.91
N SER A 47 4.96 22.81 -9.87
CA SER A 47 5.34 23.92 -8.97
C SER A 47 4.70 24.05 -7.56
N GLY A 48 4.34 22.97 -6.90
CA GLY A 48 3.69 22.95 -5.59
C GLY A 48 4.28 21.89 -4.68
N THR A 49 4.45 22.24 -3.40
CA THR A 49 4.84 21.34 -2.32
C THR A 49 3.90 20.14 -2.27
N HIS A 50 4.43 18.93 -2.45
CA HIS A 50 3.65 17.70 -2.33
C HIS A 50 3.12 17.50 -0.90
N SER A 51 1.94 16.91 -0.78
CA SER A 51 1.20 16.80 0.49
C SER A 51 1.03 15.33 0.90
N LEU A 52 1.35 15.00 2.16
CA LEU A 52 1.28 13.64 2.69
C LEU A 52 0.54 13.65 4.04
N LEU A 53 -0.48 12.82 4.17
CA LEU A 53 -1.16 12.57 5.45
C LEU A 53 -0.42 11.45 6.18
N VAL A 54 0.09 11.71 7.38
CA VAL A 54 0.68 10.72 8.28
C VAL A 54 -0.39 10.32 9.30
N PHE A 55 -0.70 9.03 9.33
CA PHE A 55 -1.76 8.43 10.13
C PHE A 55 -1.18 7.36 11.07
N SER A 56 -1.43 7.49 12.37
CA SER A 56 -0.84 6.62 13.41
C SER A 56 -1.87 6.05 14.40
N LYS A 57 -3.15 5.98 14.02
CA LYS A 57 -4.21 5.41 14.88
C LYS A 57 -3.96 3.91 15.12
N THR A 58 -4.13 3.49 16.37
CA THR A 58 -4.07 2.08 16.78
C THR A 58 -5.33 1.70 17.55
N THR A 59 -5.87 0.51 17.30
CA THR A 59 -6.82 -0.17 18.21
C THR A 59 -6.26 -1.50 18.75
N GLY A 60 -5.08 -1.91 18.30
CA GLY A 60 -4.28 -3.00 18.86
C GLY A 60 -3.11 -2.49 19.70
N PHE A 61 -1.92 -3.08 19.51
CA PHE A 61 -0.69 -2.64 20.19
C PHE A 61 -0.26 -1.24 19.75
N ARG A 62 0.23 -0.43 20.69
CA ARG A 62 0.76 0.92 20.43
C ARG A 62 2.28 0.89 20.53
N HIS A 63 2.96 1.09 19.40
CA HIS A 63 4.42 1.16 19.34
C HIS A 63 4.89 2.50 19.93
N GLU A 64 5.94 2.48 20.76
CA GLU A 64 6.57 3.67 21.36
C GLU A 64 7.32 4.50 20.29
N SER A 65 7.73 3.84 19.20
CA SER A 65 8.41 4.46 18.05
C SER A 65 7.53 5.35 17.17
N ILE A 66 6.21 5.42 17.39
CA ILE A 66 5.32 6.34 16.66
C ILE A 66 5.72 7.79 16.96
N GLU A 67 5.99 8.11 18.22
CA GLU A 67 6.40 9.45 18.66
C GLU A 67 7.72 9.87 17.99
N ALA A 68 8.73 9.00 18.04
CA ALA A 68 10.00 9.21 17.35
C ALA A 68 9.82 9.34 15.82
N GLY A 69 8.93 8.54 15.22
CA GLY A 69 8.61 8.60 13.81
C GLY A 69 7.88 9.88 13.39
N VAL A 70 7.01 10.42 14.22
CA VAL A 70 6.38 11.74 13.99
C VAL A 70 7.43 12.84 14.00
N GLU A 71 8.35 12.85 14.97
CA GLU A 71 9.43 13.84 15.04
C GLU A 71 10.39 13.76 13.83
N ALA A 72 10.79 12.55 13.45
CA ALA A 72 11.63 12.30 12.29
C ALA A 72 10.96 12.70 10.98
N LEU A 73 9.69 12.32 10.77
CA LEU A 73 8.92 12.72 9.59
C LEU A 73 8.73 14.24 9.54
N GLN A 74 8.45 14.92 10.67
CA GLN A 74 8.40 16.38 10.70
C GLN A 74 9.72 17.04 10.25
N LYS A 75 10.86 16.44 10.57
CA LYS A 75 12.18 16.89 10.10
C LYS A 75 12.36 16.64 8.60
N LEU A 76 12.11 15.42 8.13
CA LEU A 76 12.17 15.06 6.71
C LEU A 76 11.24 15.92 5.85
N GLY A 77 10.03 16.22 6.31
CA GLY A 77 9.09 17.09 5.59
C GLY A 77 9.61 18.50 5.35
N ARG A 78 10.39 19.05 6.30
CA ARG A 78 11.08 20.35 6.12
C ARG A 78 12.26 20.25 5.15
N GLU A 79 13.01 19.15 5.22
CA GLU A 79 14.21 18.92 4.38
C GLU A 79 13.82 18.64 2.90
N LEU A 80 12.69 17.97 2.67
CA LEU A 80 12.19 17.58 1.35
C LEU A 80 11.14 18.55 0.76
N ASN A 81 10.83 19.65 1.45
CA ASN A 81 9.73 20.56 1.09
C ASN A 81 8.39 19.82 0.84
N LEU A 82 7.98 19.00 1.82
CA LEU A 82 6.71 18.27 1.85
C LEU A 82 5.76 18.85 2.92
N SER A 83 4.50 19.02 2.55
CA SER A 83 3.43 19.41 3.48
C SER A 83 2.91 18.18 4.21
N LEU A 84 3.38 17.96 5.43
CA LEU A 84 2.95 16.84 6.27
C LEU A 84 1.80 17.25 7.20
N THR A 85 0.74 16.45 7.22
CA THR A 85 -0.35 16.55 8.22
C THR A 85 -0.35 15.29 9.06
N PHE A 86 -0.37 15.40 10.39
CA PHE A 86 -0.34 14.26 11.31
C PHE A 86 -1.70 14.10 11.99
N THR A 87 -2.25 12.89 12.06
CA THR A 87 -3.52 12.63 12.73
C THR A 87 -3.68 11.18 13.21
N GLU A 88 -4.36 11.00 14.34
CA GLU A 88 -4.87 9.70 14.80
C GLU A 88 -6.41 9.61 14.64
N ASN A 89 -7.07 10.67 14.16
CA ASN A 89 -8.51 10.68 13.94
C ASN A 89 -8.86 10.04 12.59
N SER A 90 -9.57 8.90 12.61
CA SER A 90 -9.99 8.19 11.40
C SER A 90 -11.04 8.93 10.58
N GLU A 91 -11.77 9.90 11.15
CA GLU A 91 -12.76 10.71 10.42
C GLU A 91 -12.14 11.42 9.20
N TYR A 92 -10.82 11.69 9.22
CA TYR A 92 -10.07 12.16 8.05
C TYR A 92 -10.21 11.23 6.85
N MET A 93 -10.26 9.91 7.05
CA MET A 93 -10.45 8.94 5.97
C MET A 93 -11.85 9.02 5.39
N GLY A 94 -12.86 9.40 6.17
CA GLY A 94 -14.23 9.59 5.69
C GLY A 94 -14.48 10.93 4.99
N SER A 95 -13.53 11.86 5.07
CA SER A 95 -13.66 13.25 4.60
C SER A 95 -13.14 13.47 3.17
N ASP A 96 -13.74 14.43 2.46
CA ASP A 96 -13.20 14.93 1.18
C ASP A 96 -11.81 15.59 1.35
N SER A 97 -11.46 16.03 2.56
CA SER A 97 -10.14 16.60 2.85
C SER A 97 -8.98 15.61 2.63
N LEU A 98 -9.26 14.30 2.64
CA LEU A 98 -8.28 13.26 2.28
C LEU A 98 -7.67 13.52 0.89
N PHE A 99 -8.47 13.98 -0.08
CA PHE A 99 -8.03 14.21 -1.46
C PHE A 99 -7.12 15.45 -1.65
N ASN A 100 -6.96 16.27 -0.60
CA ASN A 100 -5.98 17.37 -0.57
C ASN A 100 -4.53 16.87 -0.40
N HIS A 101 -4.34 15.57 -0.11
CA HIS A 101 -3.03 14.93 -0.04
C HIS A 101 -2.72 14.18 -1.33
N ASP A 102 -1.45 14.14 -1.73
CA ASP A 102 -0.94 13.33 -2.83
C ASP A 102 -0.73 11.86 -2.43
N GLY A 103 -0.60 11.58 -1.14
CA GLY A 103 -0.52 10.23 -0.59
C GLY A 103 -0.82 10.16 0.90
N ILE A 104 -0.75 8.95 1.45
CA ILE A 104 -0.96 8.65 2.86
C ILE A 104 0.13 7.70 3.39
N LEU A 105 0.59 7.93 4.61
CA LEU A 105 1.55 7.10 5.33
C LEU A 105 0.91 6.54 6.59
N PHE A 106 0.88 5.22 6.73
CA PHE A 106 0.46 4.53 7.96
C PHE A 106 1.71 4.26 8.80
N LEU A 107 1.87 5.05 9.87
CA LEU A 107 2.98 4.97 10.80
C LEU A 107 2.58 4.06 11.96
N ASN A 108 3.00 2.80 11.88
CA ASN A 108 2.84 1.79 12.93
C ASN A 108 1.40 1.69 13.48
N THR A 109 0.41 1.77 12.58
CA THR A 109 -1.01 1.54 12.86
C THR A 109 -1.26 0.10 13.29
N THR A 110 -2.32 -0.21 14.03
CA THR A 110 -2.69 -1.59 14.40
C THR A 110 -4.20 -1.78 14.58
N GLY A 111 -4.69 -3.00 14.31
CA GLY A 111 -6.08 -3.42 14.53
C GLY A 111 -7.07 -2.95 13.46
N THR A 112 -8.36 -3.02 13.79
CA THR A 112 -9.45 -2.49 12.92
C THR A 112 -9.70 -1.03 13.30
N LEU A 113 -9.56 -0.15 12.33
CA LEU A 113 -9.53 1.32 12.49
C LEU A 113 -10.72 2.01 11.83
N PHE A 114 -11.28 1.40 10.77
CA PHE A 114 -12.19 2.05 9.83
C PHE A 114 -13.57 1.39 9.74
N ASN A 115 -14.59 2.23 9.62
CA ASN A 115 -15.94 1.84 9.20
C ASN A 115 -16.05 1.76 7.66
N GLU A 116 -17.18 1.25 7.14
CA GLU A 116 -17.38 1.04 5.69
C GLU A 116 -17.23 2.32 4.84
N GLN A 117 -17.62 3.49 5.36
CA GLN A 117 -17.49 4.77 4.65
C GLN A 117 -16.03 5.23 4.60
N GLU A 118 -15.29 5.09 5.70
CA GLU A 118 -13.84 5.36 5.77
C GLU A 118 -13.08 4.40 4.84
N ARG A 119 -13.39 3.09 4.86
CA ARG A 119 -12.84 2.08 3.94
C ARG A 119 -13.09 2.42 2.47
N SER A 120 -14.34 2.75 2.13
CA SER A 120 -14.76 3.11 0.77
C SER A 120 -14.01 4.34 0.25
N ASN A 121 -13.81 5.35 1.11
CA ASN A 121 -13.17 6.59 0.71
C ASN A 121 -11.64 6.48 0.63
N LEU A 122 -10.99 5.70 1.52
CA LEU A 122 -9.57 5.33 1.36
C LEU A 122 -9.34 4.55 0.06
N LYS A 123 -10.25 3.64 -0.30
CA LYS A 123 -10.20 2.95 -1.59
C LYS A 123 -10.30 3.92 -2.77
N ARG A 124 -11.26 4.85 -2.76
CA ARG A 124 -11.38 5.91 -3.78
C ARG A 124 -10.14 6.81 -3.86
N PHE A 125 -9.49 7.08 -2.73
CA PHE A 125 -8.24 7.85 -2.67
C PHE A 125 -7.13 7.17 -3.46
N ILE A 126 -6.82 5.89 -3.17
CA ILE A 126 -5.83 5.11 -3.94
C ILE A 126 -6.23 4.99 -5.42
N GLN A 127 -7.52 4.71 -5.70
CA GLN A 127 -8.05 4.66 -7.07
C GLN A 127 -7.97 5.98 -7.86
N SER A 128 -7.76 7.11 -7.18
CA SER A 128 -7.50 8.41 -7.82
C SER A 128 -6.02 8.67 -8.15
N GLY A 129 -5.16 7.66 -8.01
CA GLY A 129 -3.72 7.75 -8.31
C GLY A 129 -2.88 8.27 -7.15
N ARG A 130 -3.38 8.15 -5.92
CA ARG A 130 -2.70 8.63 -4.71
C ARG A 130 -1.81 7.55 -4.09
N GLY A 131 -0.72 7.99 -3.46
CA GLY A 131 0.29 7.11 -2.87
C GLY A 131 -0.11 6.50 -1.53
N PHE A 132 0.42 5.31 -1.24
CA PHE A 132 0.39 4.66 0.08
C PHE A 132 1.80 4.30 0.54
N VAL A 133 2.10 4.55 1.81
CA VAL A 133 3.29 4.08 2.52
C VAL A 133 2.85 3.35 3.79
N GLY A 134 3.22 2.08 3.96
CA GLY A 134 3.03 1.35 5.21
C GLY A 134 4.36 1.15 5.94
N VAL A 135 4.41 1.43 7.24
CA VAL A 135 5.57 1.21 8.11
C VAL A 135 5.23 0.15 9.17
N HIS A 136 6.14 -0.82 9.34
CA HIS A 136 6.10 -1.90 10.33
C HIS A 136 4.71 -2.53 10.50
N SER A 137 4.01 -2.15 11.57
CA SER A 137 2.72 -2.71 11.96
C SER A 137 1.53 -2.27 11.10
N ALA A 138 1.73 -1.46 10.05
CA ALA A 138 0.75 -1.29 8.99
C ALA A 138 0.27 -2.65 8.40
N ALA A 139 1.07 -3.73 8.51
CA ALA A 139 0.67 -5.10 8.17
C ALA A 139 -0.20 -5.81 9.24
N ASP A 140 -0.28 -5.28 10.47
CA ASP A 140 -1.17 -5.70 11.57
C ASP A 140 -2.45 -4.83 11.62
N THR A 141 -2.97 -4.42 10.46
CA THR A 141 -4.09 -3.47 10.35
C THR A 141 -5.17 -4.03 9.42
N GLU A 142 -6.46 -3.81 9.75
CA GLU A 142 -7.63 -4.11 8.88
C GLU A 142 -7.77 -5.56 8.37
N TYR A 143 -7.38 -6.58 9.16
CA TYR A 143 -7.36 -8.00 8.76
C TYR A 143 -8.61 -8.55 8.05
N ASP A 144 -9.80 -8.05 8.38
CA ASP A 144 -11.07 -8.47 7.77
C ASP A 144 -11.34 -7.85 6.38
N TRP A 145 -10.42 -7.04 5.85
CA TRP A 145 -10.57 -6.31 4.59
C TRP A 145 -9.53 -6.73 3.53
N PRO A 146 -9.79 -7.77 2.70
CA PRO A 146 -8.82 -8.30 1.73
C PRO A 146 -8.30 -7.31 0.67
N TRP A 147 -8.97 -6.16 0.49
CA TRP A 147 -8.47 -5.09 -0.36
C TRP A 147 -7.29 -4.35 0.29
N TYR A 148 -7.34 -4.13 1.60
CA TYR A 148 -6.23 -3.53 2.33
C TYR A 148 -5.03 -4.48 2.36
N GLU A 149 -5.25 -5.79 2.51
CA GLU A 149 -4.19 -6.81 2.32
C GLU A 149 -3.51 -6.69 0.94
N GLY A 150 -4.28 -6.37 -0.10
CA GLY A 150 -3.77 -6.12 -1.45
C GLY A 150 -2.91 -4.85 -1.53
N LEU A 151 -3.32 -3.80 -0.82
CA LEU A 151 -2.63 -2.51 -0.71
C LEU A 151 -1.30 -2.63 0.03
N VAL A 152 -1.31 -3.16 1.26
CA VAL A 152 -0.11 -3.33 2.09
C VAL A 152 0.79 -4.46 1.56
N GLY A 153 0.21 -5.48 0.91
CA GLY A 153 0.91 -6.55 0.20
C GLY A 153 1.11 -7.85 1.01
N ALA A 154 1.09 -7.78 2.34
CA ALA A 154 1.10 -8.96 3.22
C ALA A 154 0.52 -8.61 4.60
N TYR A 155 -0.09 -9.58 5.26
CA TYR A 155 -0.55 -9.45 6.65
C TYR A 155 0.43 -10.04 7.64
N PHE A 156 0.62 -9.34 8.77
CA PHE A 156 1.37 -9.84 9.92
C PHE A 156 0.76 -11.16 10.44
N ASP A 157 1.62 -12.10 10.81
CA ASP A 157 1.23 -13.33 11.49
C ASP A 157 1.80 -13.40 12.91
N ASN A 158 3.12 -13.31 13.02
CA ASN A 158 3.86 -13.44 14.28
C ASN A 158 5.25 -12.79 14.14
N HIS A 159 5.99 -12.67 15.24
CA HIS A 159 7.42 -12.32 15.25
C HIS A 159 8.14 -13.15 16.32
N PRO A 160 9.49 -13.26 16.28
CA PRO A 160 10.25 -13.84 17.37
C PRO A 160 9.94 -13.15 18.70
N ASN A 161 9.98 -13.89 19.81
CA ASN A 161 9.69 -13.35 21.15
C ASN A 161 10.85 -13.67 22.10
N ASN A 162 11.05 -12.85 23.14
CA ASN A 162 12.06 -13.00 24.19
C ASN A 162 13.53 -13.19 23.70
N PRO A 163 14.23 -12.12 23.26
CA PRO A 163 13.70 -10.78 22.99
C PRO A 163 12.92 -10.76 21.67
N ASN A 164 12.07 -9.74 21.50
CA ASN A 164 11.33 -9.48 20.27
C ASN A 164 12.19 -8.70 19.26
N VAL A 165 12.83 -7.63 19.72
CA VAL A 165 13.88 -6.93 18.96
C VAL A 165 15.13 -7.80 18.90
N ARG A 166 15.66 -8.02 17.70
CA ARG A 166 16.84 -8.87 17.44
C ARG A 166 17.68 -8.28 16.32
N GLN A 167 18.99 -8.52 16.36
CA GLN A 167 19.85 -8.27 15.21
C GLN A 167 19.54 -9.27 14.10
N ALA A 168 19.43 -8.77 12.87
CA ALA A 168 19.40 -9.58 11.66
C ALA A 168 20.07 -8.82 10.50
N ALA A 169 20.47 -9.57 9.49
CA ALA A 169 20.94 -9.02 8.23
C ALA A 169 19.80 -8.89 7.23
N ILE A 170 19.78 -7.77 6.53
CA ILE A 170 18.90 -7.51 5.41
C ILE A 170 19.72 -7.56 4.12
N MET A 171 19.31 -8.41 3.20
CA MET A 171 19.83 -8.48 1.84
C MET A 171 19.06 -7.47 0.97
N VAL A 172 19.80 -6.52 0.40
CA VAL A 172 19.27 -5.45 -0.46
C VAL A 172 19.26 -5.91 -1.91
N SER A 173 18.14 -5.69 -2.63
CA SER A 173 18.06 -6.05 -4.04
C SER A 173 18.89 -5.11 -4.93
N ASN A 174 19.19 -5.53 -6.16
CA ASN A 174 19.93 -4.72 -7.14
C ASN A 174 19.01 -3.83 -7.99
N GLU A 175 17.80 -3.53 -7.51
CA GLU A 175 16.84 -2.69 -8.23
C GLU A 175 17.25 -1.21 -8.20
N ASN A 176 16.96 -0.48 -9.28
CA ASN A 176 17.15 0.97 -9.31
C ASN A 176 15.92 1.68 -8.72
N HIS A 177 15.79 1.65 -7.40
CA HIS A 177 14.65 2.22 -6.67
C HIS A 177 15.11 3.26 -5.63
N PRO A 178 14.44 4.42 -5.46
CA PRO A 178 14.86 5.46 -4.52
C PRO A 178 15.06 4.98 -3.08
N ALA A 179 14.21 4.05 -2.62
CA ALA A 179 14.30 3.46 -1.27
C ALA A 179 15.55 2.59 -1.03
N LEU A 180 16.40 2.37 -2.03
CA LEU A 180 17.66 1.62 -1.90
C LEU A 180 18.90 2.54 -1.92
N GLN A 181 18.72 3.85 -2.12
CA GLN A 181 19.84 4.79 -2.24
C GLN A 181 20.66 4.85 -0.95
N GLY A 182 21.95 4.54 -1.07
CA GLY A 182 22.90 4.55 0.04
C GLY A 182 22.88 3.33 0.97
N LEU A 183 21.98 2.36 0.76
CA LEU A 183 22.00 1.11 1.53
C LEU A 183 23.17 0.20 1.10
N PRO A 184 23.85 -0.49 2.03
CA PRO A 184 24.82 -1.53 1.68
C PRO A 184 24.12 -2.80 1.20
N GLU A 185 24.76 -3.60 0.33
CA GLU A 185 24.21 -4.87 -0.20
C GLU A 185 23.72 -5.83 0.90
N ARG A 186 24.42 -5.83 2.04
CA ARG A 186 24.02 -6.48 3.28
C ARG A 186 24.00 -5.45 4.41
N TRP A 187 22.83 -5.27 5.03
CA TRP A 187 22.60 -4.31 6.11
C TRP A 187 22.25 -5.03 7.41
N GLU A 188 23.20 -5.09 8.34
CA GLU A 188 22.98 -5.59 9.70
C GLU A 188 22.30 -4.49 10.55
N ARG A 189 21.20 -4.82 11.23
CA ARG A 189 20.51 -3.91 12.17
C ARG A 189 19.65 -4.66 13.19
N ASP A 190 19.21 -3.96 14.23
CA ASP A 190 18.26 -4.43 15.23
C ASP A 190 16.85 -3.89 14.95
N ASP A 191 15.84 -4.77 14.94
CA ASP A 191 14.41 -4.44 14.79
C ASP A 191 13.53 -5.61 15.27
N GLU A 192 12.20 -5.47 15.24
CA GLU A 192 11.27 -6.60 15.44
C GLU A 192 10.87 -7.20 14.08
N TRP A 193 11.25 -8.46 13.85
CA TRP A 193 11.12 -9.10 12.53
C TRP A 193 9.80 -9.83 12.33
N TYR A 194 8.91 -9.21 11.56
CA TYR A 194 7.60 -9.74 11.22
C TYR A 194 7.66 -10.93 10.27
N ASN A 195 7.11 -12.06 10.69
CA ASN A 195 6.63 -13.10 9.79
C ASN A 195 5.23 -12.74 9.26
N TYR A 196 4.96 -13.11 8.00
CA TYR A 196 3.72 -12.77 7.29
C TYR A 196 2.86 -13.99 6.95
N ARG A 197 1.53 -13.85 7.01
CA ARG A 197 0.56 -14.93 6.71
C ARG A 197 0.65 -15.43 5.27
N SER A 198 0.77 -14.48 4.34
CA SER A 198 0.98 -14.72 2.92
C SER A 198 1.40 -13.42 2.24
N PHE A 199 2.22 -13.52 1.19
CA PHE A 199 2.54 -12.40 0.31
C PHE A 199 1.58 -12.39 -0.89
N LYS A 200 1.11 -11.21 -1.30
CA LYS A 200 0.33 -11.08 -2.54
C LYS A 200 1.20 -11.23 -3.78
N GLU A 201 0.57 -11.64 -4.88
CA GLU A 201 1.23 -11.68 -6.19
C GLU A 201 1.51 -10.26 -6.71
N GLY A 202 2.61 -10.13 -7.48
CA GLY A 202 3.00 -8.88 -8.14
C GLY A 202 3.67 -7.83 -7.24
N LEU A 203 4.29 -8.25 -6.12
CA LEU A 203 5.17 -7.40 -5.32
C LEU A 203 6.58 -7.36 -5.93
N ASN A 204 7.17 -6.17 -6.02
CA ASN A 204 8.57 -5.97 -6.36
C ASN A 204 9.36 -5.87 -5.05
N ILE A 205 10.35 -6.74 -4.84
CA ILE A 205 10.95 -6.95 -3.52
C ILE A 205 12.26 -6.17 -3.41
N LEU A 206 12.27 -5.20 -2.50
CA LEU A 206 13.39 -4.29 -2.25
C LEU A 206 14.37 -4.88 -1.23
N LEU A 207 13.84 -5.41 -0.13
CA LEU A 207 14.60 -5.91 1.01
C LEU A 207 14.11 -7.32 1.38
N LYS A 208 15.04 -8.21 1.72
CA LYS A 208 14.75 -9.52 2.33
C LYS A 208 15.57 -9.71 3.59
N LEU A 209 15.01 -10.32 4.63
CA LEU A 209 15.78 -10.82 5.76
C LEU A 209 16.59 -12.05 5.34
N ASP A 210 17.84 -12.09 5.77
CA ASP A 210 18.67 -13.29 5.76
C ASP A 210 18.22 -14.21 6.90
N THR A 211 17.51 -15.28 6.54
CA THR A 211 16.93 -16.22 7.52
C THR A 211 17.97 -17.04 8.29
N ASP A 212 19.23 -17.03 7.86
CA ASP A 212 20.33 -17.69 8.57
C ASP A 212 21.06 -16.74 9.55
N SER A 213 20.73 -15.43 9.52
CA SER A 213 21.32 -14.41 10.40
C SER A 213 20.64 -14.27 11.76
N TYR A 214 19.41 -14.76 11.91
CA TYR A 214 18.63 -14.63 13.15
C TYR A 214 17.67 -15.81 13.36
N GLU A 215 17.31 -16.08 14.61
CA GLU A 215 16.34 -17.12 14.95
C GLU A 215 14.90 -16.60 14.92
N GLY A 216 14.00 -17.37 14.31
CA GLY A 216 12.54 -17.20 14.39
C GLY A 216 11.84 -16.78 13.10
N SER A 217 12.53 -16.78 11.95
CA SER A 217 11.88 -16.72 10.64
C SER A 217 11.05 -17.98 10.36
N ASP A 218 9.83 -17.83 9.82
CA ASP A 218 9.06 -18.92 9.21
C ASP A 218 9.01 -18.87 7.65
N HIS A 219 9.78 -17.94 7.04
CA HIS A 219 9.95 -17.75 5.59
C HIS A 219 11.34 -18.22 5.05
N PRO A 220 11.78 -19.47 5.26
CA PRO A 220 13.16 -19.90 5.04
C PRO A 220 13.66 -19.62 3.61
N GLY A 221 14.77 -18.90 3.49
CA GLY A 221 15.40 -18.53 2.22
C GLY A 221 14.63 -17.52 1.35
N ASN A 222 13.43 -17.08 1.76
CA ASN A 222 12.65 -16.08 1.04
C ASN A 222 11.74 -15.29 1.98
N HIS A 223 12.34 -14.40 2.76
CA HIS A 223 11.65 -13.53 3.72
C HIS A 223 11.66 -12.05 3.26
N PRO A 224 10.80 -11.62 2.31
CA PRO A 224 10.59 -10.20 2.02
C PRO A 224 10.27 -9.39 3.28
N ILE A 225 10.93 -8.24 3.43
CA ILE A 225 10.70 -7.29 4.53
C ILE A 225 10.46 -5.85 4.05
N ALA A 226 10.71 -5.54 2.76
CA ALA A 226 10.18 -4.33 2.12
C ALA A 226 9.92 -4.55 0.63
N TRP A 227 8.89 -3.91 0.11
CA TRP A 227 8.42 -4.07 -1.27
C TRP A 227 7.62 -2.87 -1.76
N TYR A 228 7.41 -2.81 -3.07
CA TYR A 228 6.50 -1.86 -3.70
C TYR A 228 5.64 -2.51 -4.79
N ARG A 229 4.53 -1.86 -5.12
CA ARG A 229 3.65 -2.24 -6.22
C ARG A 229 2.84 -1.04 -6.72
N GLU A 230 2.36 -1.12 -7.95
CA GLU A 230 1.10 -0.44 -8.29
C GLU A 230 -0.07 -1.29 -7.76
N TYR A 231 -1.09 -0.64 -7.21
CA TYR A 231 -2.28 -1.30 -6.68
C TYR A 231 -3.54 -0.44 -6.85
N ASP A 232 -4.54 -1.00 -7.53
CA ASP A 232 -5.87 -0.41 -7.74
C ASP A 232 -5.81 1.08 -8.11
N GLY A 233 -4.87 1.46 -9.01
CA GLY A 233 -4.67 2.83 -9.52
C GLY A 233 -3.57 3.66 -8.84
N GLY A 234 -3.19 3.34 -7.60
CA GLY A 234 -2.15 4.07 -6.85
C GLY A 234 -0.80 3.35 -6.77
N ARG A 235 0.21 4.04 -6.25
CA ARG A 235 1.53 3.45 -5.90
C ARG A 235 1.57 3.13 -4.41
N SER A 236 1.90 1.89 -4.08
CA SER A 236 2.04 1.40 -2.72
C SER A 236 3.48 0.99 -2.44
N PHE A 237 4.02 1.44 -1.33
CA PHE A 237 5.28 1.00 -0.74
C PHE A 237 5.03 0.50 0.68
N TYR A 238 5.72 -0.56 1.08
CA TYR A 238 5.69 -1.07 2.45
C TYR A 238 7.10 -1.43 2.91
N THR A 239 7.39 -1.13 4.18
CA THR A 239 8.58 -1.60 4.89
C THR A 239 8.18 -2.17 6.24
N GLY A 240 8.64 -3.38 6.56
CA GLY A 240 8.44 -4.06 7.84
C GLY A 240 9.37 -3.58 8.94
N LEU A 241 10.34 -2.73 8.59
CA LEU A 241 11.25 -2.05 9.51
C LEU A 241 10.52 -0.91 10.23
N GLY A 242 11.02 -0.54 11.42
CA GLY A 242 10.55 0.63 12.17
C GLY A 242 9.78 0.31 13.45
N HIS A 243 10.02 -0.84 14.10
CA HIS A 243 9.50 -1.11 15.44
C HIS A 243 10.13 -0.20 16.49
N THR A 244 11.45 -0.01 16.40
CA THR A 244 12.30 0.65 17.41
C THR A 244 12.30 2.16 17.27
N GLU A 245 12.46 2.89 18.38
CA GLU A 245 12.65 4.36 18.35
C GLU A 245 13.94 4.72 17.58
N GLU A 246 15.00 3.93 17.78
CA GLU A 246 16.31 4.09 17.15
C GLU A 246 16.22 4.12 15.63
N SER A 247 15.28 3.37 15.02
CA SER A 247 15.02 3.40 13.58
C SER A 247 14.84 4.81 13.06
N PHE A 248 14.06 5.63 13.77
CA PHE A 248 13.73 6.99 13.36
C PHE A 248 14.86 8.01 13.63
N SER A 249 16.00 7.54 14.14
CA SER A 249 17.27 8.27 14.21
C SER A 249 18.35 7.74 13.25
N ASP A 250 18.18 6.52 12.71
CA ASP A 250 19.14 5.86 11.83
C ASP A 250 19.07 6.43 10.40
N SER A 251 20.22 6.86 9.87
CA SER A 251 20.26 7.54 8.57
C SER A 251 19.95 6.61 7.39
N LEU A 252 20.26 5.31 7.49
CA LEU A 252 19.97 4.34 6.42
C LEU A 252 18.46 4.05 6.35
N PHE A 253 17.80 3.89 7.50
CA PHE A 253 16.35 3.77 7.59
C PHE A 253 15.63 5.03 7.12
N LEU A 254 16.07 6.22 7.54
CA LEU A 254 15.45 7.47 7.11
C LEU A 254 15.61 7.69 5.58
N ASN A 255 16.74 7.29 5.00
CA ASN A 255 16.92 7.27 3.53
C ASN A 255 15.98 6.26 2.84
N HIS A 256 15.88 5.04 3.38
CA HIS A 256 14.96 4.01 2.86
C HIS A 256 13.50 4.47 2.88
N LEU A 257 13.03 4.99 4.02
CA LEU A 257 11.69 5.52 4.20
C LEU A 257 11.43 6.73 3.29
N THR A 258 12.41 7.63 3.17
CA THR A 258 12.35 8.79 2.25
C THR A 258 12.14 8.31 0.81
N GLY A 259 12.95 7.37 0.31
CA GLY A 259 12.78 6.85 -1.04
C GLY A 259 11.45 6.12 -1.26
N GLY A 260 10.89 5.47 -0.23
CA GLY A 260 9.55 4.91 -0.26
C GLY A 260 8.45 5.97 -0.38
N ILE A 261 8.58 7.07 0.37
CA ILE A 261 7.69 8.25 0.29
C ILE A 261 7.76 8.89 -1.11
N LEU A 262 8.97 9.13 -1.63
CA LEU A 262 9.16 9.72 -2.97
C LEU A 262 8.52 8.84 -4.06
N TYR A 263 8.73 7.51 -4.00
CA TYR A 263 8.06 6.56 -4.91
C TYR A 263 6.53 6.65 -4.81
N ALA A 264 5.96 6.57 -3.61
CA ALA A 264 4.50 6.60 -3.43
C ALA A 264 3.89 7.91 -3.99
N LEU A 265 4.51 9.05 -3.71
CA LEU A 265 4.09 10.36 -4.20
C LEU A 265 4.34 10.54 -5.72
N GLY A 266 5.25 9.77 -6.32
CA GLY A 266 5.65 9.90 -7.72
C GLY A 266 6.57 11.09 -7.96
N ILE A 267 7.44 11.38 -7.00
CA ILE A 267 8.47 12.40 -7.11
C ILE A 267 9.68 11.73 -7.74
N ASP A 268 9.91 12.01 -9.02
CA ASP A 268 11.12 11.56 -9.70
C ASP A 268 12.36 12.29 -9.17
N ASP A 269 13.45 11.55 -8.95
CA ASP A 269 14.80 12.00 -8.53
C ASP A 269 15.51 12.89 -9.59
N SER A 270 14.74 13.43 -10.53
CA SER A 270 15.12 14.41 -11.56
C SER A 270 14.76 15.85 -11.18
N MET A 271 13.96 16.05 -10.14
CA MET A 271 13.77 17.35 -9.50
C MET A 271 15.04 17.69 -8.68
N ASP A 272 15.70 18.80 -9.02
CA ASP A 272 16.86 19.40 -8.34
C ASP A 272 18.15 18.55 -8.19
N LYS A 273 18.79 18.29 -9.33
CA LYS A 273 20.28 18.19 -9.43
C LYS A 273 20.92 19.49 -9.97
N ASN A 274 20.23 20.63 -9.85
CA ASN A 274 20.65 21.94 -10.38
C ASN A 274 20.33 23.12 -9.43
N GLN A 275 20.87 23.09 -8.20
CA GLN A 275 21.17 24.30 -7.41
C GLN A 275 22.54 24.15 -6.73
#